data_AF-A0A447R0S0-F1
#
_entry.id   AF-A0A447R0S0-F1
#
_cell.length_a   1.000
_cell.length_b   1.000
_cell.length_c   1.000
_cell.angle_alpha   90.00
_cell.angle_beta   90.00
_cell.angle_gamma   90.00
#
_symmetry.space_group_name_H-M   'P 1'
#
loop_
_entity.id
_entity.type
_entity.pdbx_description
1 polymer ?
#
loop_
_entity_poly.entity_id
_entity_poly.type
_entity_poly.pdbx_seq_one_letter_code
_entity_poly.pdbx_strand_id
1 'polypeptide(L)' 'MTQAIQLAEVLERLVRPQRLSFIEVMLPKADLPELLRTVTRALEARNGG' A
#
# COMPACT_ATOMS: atom_id res chain seq x y z
N MET A 1 6.70 -0.99 -14.95
CA MET A 1 5.94 0.20 -14.50
C MET A 1 4.49 0.13 -14.97
N THR A 2 3.70 -0.84 -14.51
CA THR A 2 2.35 -1.09 -15.09
C THR A 2 1.22 -1.22 -14.06
N GLN A 3 1.50 -1.48 -12.79
CA GLN A 3 0.46 -1.73 -11.77
C GLN A 3 -0.15 -0.44 -11.19
N ALA A 4 0.66 0.60 -11.00
CA ALA A 4 0.16 1.87 -10.47
C ALA A 4 -0.83 2.57 -11.42
N ILE A 5 -0.63 2.44 -12.73
CA ILE A 5 -1.51 3.01 -13.76
C ILE A 5 -2.89 2.32 -13.72
N GLN A 6 -2.92 1.00 -13.61
CA GLN A 6 -4.17 0.22 -13.53
C GLN A 6 -4.99 0.60 -12.28
N LEU A 7 -4.34 0.75 -11.13
CA LEU A 7 -5.04 1.15 -9.91
C LEU A 7 -5.62 2.58 -10.03
N ALA A 8 -4.86 3.51 -10.59
CA ALA A 8 -5.31 4.89 -10.79
C ALA A 8 -6.57 4.94 -11.68
N GLU A 9 -6.58 4.23 -12.81
CA GLU A 9 -7.72 4.17 -13.72
C GLU A 9 -8.98 3.57 -13.05
N VAL A 10 -8.81 2.52 -12.24
CA VAL A 10 -9.93 1.93 -11.49
C VAL A 10 -10.48 2.92 -10.46
N LEU A 11 -9.60 3.64 -9.76
CA LEU A 11 -10.01 4.65 -8.77
C LEU A 11 -10.76 5.82 -9.44
N GLU A 12 -10.31 6.30 -10.59
CA GLU A 12 -11.00 7.36 -11.36
C GLU A 12 -12.44 6.95 -11.74
N ARG A 13 -12.64 5.69 -12.12
CA ARG A 13 -13.97 5.15 -12.46
C ARG A 13 -14.88 5.00 -11.25
N LEU A 14 -14.32 5.00 -10.04
CA LEU A 14 -15.03 4.78 -8.77
C LEU A 14 -15.19 6.05 -7.92
N VAL A 15 -14.94 7.24 -8.49
CA VAL A 15 -15.13 8.53 -7.80
C VAL A 15 -16.59 8.76 -7.37
N ARG A 16 -17.57 8.22 -8.13
CA ARG A 16 -19.00 8.25 -7.80
C ARG A 16 -19.61 6.85 -7.95
N PRO A 17 -19.37 5.94 -7.01
CA PRO A 17 -19.75 4.55 -7.17
C PRO A 17 -21.26 4.41 -6.97
N GLN A 18 -21.95 3.83 -7.94
CA GLN A 18 -23.39 3.52 -7.83
C GLN A 18 -23.65 2.27 -6.98
N ARG A 19 -22.61 1.45 -6.75
CA ARG A 19 -22.62 0.24 -5.92
C ARG A 19 -21.29 0.08 -5.20
N LEU A 20 -21.31 -0.68 -4.10
CA LEU A 20 -20.09 -1.09 -3.40
C LEU A 20 -19.11 -1.74 -4.38
N SER A 21 -17.84 -1.34 -4.28
CA SER A 21 -16.76 -1.83 -5.12
C SER A 21 -15.60 -2.29 -4.23
N PHE A 22 -15.01 -3.43 -4.58
CA PHE A 22 -13.86 -4.00 -3.89
C PHE A 22 -12.68 -4.05 -4.85
N ILE A 23 -11.52 -3.55 -4.41
CA ILE A 23 -10.30 -3.51 -5.21
C ILE A 23 -9.22 -4.27 -4.44
N GLU A 24 -8.82 -5.42 -4.95
CA GLU A 24 -7.68 -6.15 -4.42
C GLU A 24 -6.39 -5.56 -5.01
N VAL A 25 -5.54 -4.99 -4.15
CA VAL A 25 -4.25 -4.40 -4.54
C VAL A 25 -3.14 -5.36 -4.14
N MET A 26 -2.46 -5.91 -5.13
CA MET A 26 -1.33 -6.81 -4.92
C MET A 26 -0.06 -5.98 -4.63
N LEU A 27 0.49 -6.12 -3.43
CA LEU A 27 1.75 -5.49 -3.02
C LEU A 27 2.81 -6.55 -2.73
N PRO A 28 4.10 -6.26 -2.98
CA PRO A 28 5.18 -7.12 -2.52
C PRO A 28 5.17 -7.25 -0.99
N LYS A 29 5.43 -8.45 -0.46
CA LYS A 29 5.43 -8.71 1.00
C LYS A 29 6.37 -7.81 1.81
N ALA A 30 7.45 -7.33 1.17
CA ALA A 30 8.48 -6.49 1.81
C ALA A 30 8.33 -4.99 1.48
N ASP A 31 7.23 -4.59 0.85
CA ASP A 31 6.99 -3.20 0.48
C ASP A 31 6.51 -2.38 1.70
N LEU A 32 7.48 -1.94 2.50
CA LEU A 32 7.24 -1.19 3.72
C LEU A 32 7.47 0.32 3.46
N PRO A 33 6.48 1.18 3.76
CA PRO A 33 6.64 2.64 3.73
C PRO A 33 7.86 3.10 4.54
N GLU A 34 8.52 4.17 4.09
CA GLU A 34 9.77 4.66 4.69
C GLU A 34 9.62 4.95 6.20
N LEU A 35 8.53 5.60 6.59
CA LEU A 35 8.25 5.84 8.00
C LEU A 35 8.19 4.54 8.81
N LEU A 36 7.44 3.56 8.31
CA LEU A 36 7.31 2.26 8.98
C LEU A 36 8.64 1.52 9.02
N ARG A 37 9.46 1.61 7.97
CA ARG A 37 10.82 1.04 7.95
C ARG A 37 11.70 1.64 9.05
N THR A 38 11.65 2.95 9.22
CA THR A 38 12.42 3.65 10.25
C THR A 38 11.95 3.27 11.65
N VAL A 39 10.63 3.24 11.87
CA VAL A 39 10.04 2.86 13.16
C VAL A 39 10.36 1.40 13.49
N THR A 40 10.19 0.47 12.54
CA THR A 40 10.53 -0.95 12.73
C THR A 40 11.99 -1.13 13.13
N ARG A 41 12.94 -0.45 12.44
CA ARG A 41 14.36 -0.50 12.81
C ARG A 41 14.63 0.04 14.21
N ALA A 42 13.99 1.13 14.60
CA ALA A 42 14.13 1.70 15.94
C ALA A 42 13.58 0.75 17.02
N LEU A 43 12.47 0.08 16.74
CA LEU A 43 11.89 -0.94 17.62
C LEU A 43 12.80 -2.17 17.73
N GLU A 44 13.35 -2.67 16.62
CA GLU A 44 14.32 -3.77 16.61
C GLU A 44 15.57 -3.42 17.43
N ALA A 45 16.16 -2.24 17.20
CA ALA A 45 17.32 -1.77 17.95
C ALA A 45 17.03 -1.64 19.46
N ARG A 46 15.83 -1.21 19.84
CA ARG A 46 15.41 -1.06 21.24
C ARG A 46 15.13 -2.41 21.91
N ASN A 47 14.51 -3.34 21.19
CA ASN A 47 14.13 -4.65 21.74
C ASN A 47 15.32 -5.62 21.84
N GLY A 48 16.51 -5.17 21.45
CA GLY A 48 17.76 -5.91 21.55
C GLY A 48 17.99 -6.75 20.32
N GLY A 49 18.39 -6.10 19.21
CA GLY A 49 18.77 -6.77 17.97
C GLY A 49 19.63 -8.01 18.18
#